data_AF-A0A2V1E2N4-F1
#
_entry.id   AF-A0A2V1E2N4-F1
#
_cell.length_a   1.000
_cell.length_b   1.000
_cell.length_c   1.000
_cell.angle_alpha   90.00
_cell.angle_beta   90.00
_cell.angle_gamma   90.00
#
_symmetry.space_group_name_H-M   'P 1'
#
loop_
_entity.id
_entity.type
_entity.pdbx_description
1 polymer ?
#
loop_
_entity_poly.entity_id
_entity_poly.type
_entity_poly.pdbx_seq_one_letter_code
_entity_poly.pdbx_strand_id
1 'polypeptide(L)'
;MLTPLSLAQDVLSWPLLARQPLTSWSKGNIVLIGDAAHPMLPFGGQGVNQAIEDGASLGLFMRVIESITVLKRLQAYVQFRHRRVARTQLLASVRPGNEGQVIDQVKLLIEPRVDHDLFLRAVAACMTDSFPKSLGFGFFILSSRANTMSCMKRNELLLVWELDGFECG
;
A
#
# COMPACT_ATOMS: atom_id res chain seq x y z
N MET A 1 -5.71 -36.31 25.33
CA MET A 1 -4.84 -35.43 24.50
C MET A 1 -5.70 -34.23 24.13
N LEU A 2 -5.52 -33.08 24.79
CA LEU A 2 -6.32 -31.88 24.52
C LEU A 2 -5.75 -31.21 23.26
N THR A 3 -6.59 -30.95 22.26
CA THR A 3 -6.19 -30.19 21.07
C THR A 3 -6.05 -28.72 21.46
N PRO A 4 -5.03 -27.98 20.97
CA PRO A 4 -4.83 -26.56 21.32
C PRO A 4 -6.06 -25.67 21.10
N LEU A 5 -6.92 -26.04 20.15
CA LEU A 5 -8.21 -25.40 19.87
C LEU A 5 -9.18 -25.44 21.06
N SER A 6 -9.11 -26.48 21.90
CA SER A 6 -9.99 -26.62 23.08
C SER A 6 -9.68 -25.65 24.22
N LEU A 7 -8.54 -24.93 24.14
CA LEU A 7 -8.12 -23.93 25.13
C LEU A 7 -8.49 -22.49 24.73
N ALA A 8 -8.94 -22.28 23.48
CA ALA A 8 -9.27 -20.94 23.00
C ALA A 8 -10.70 -20.56 23.43
N GLN A 9 -10.85 -19.34 23.95
CA GLN A 9 -12.17 -18.77 24.29
C GLN A 9 -13.01 -18.55 23.02
N ASP A 10 -12.36 -18.01 21.99
CA ASP A 10 -12.94 -17.72 20.68
C ASP A 10 -11.99 -18.20 19.58
N VAL A 11 -12.55 -18.90 18.59
CA VAL A 11 -11.82 -19.32 17.38
C VAL A 11 -12.51 -18.69 16.19
N LEU A 12 -11.78 -17.78 15.54
CA LEU A 12 -12.25 -17.10 14.35
C LEU A 12 -11.52 -17.66 13.13
N SER A 13 -12.28 -17.88 12.05
CA SER A 13 -11.77 -18.44 10.80
C SER A 13 -12.08 -17.49 9.66
N TRP A 14 -11.03 -16.99 8.99
CA TRP A 14 -11.16 -16.12 7.84
C TRP A 14 -10.65 -16.83 6.58
N PRO A 15 -11.45 -16.87 5.50
CA PRO A 15 -11.00 -17.43 4.25
C PRO A 15 -9.90 -16.55 3.64
N LEU A 16 -8.82 -17.21 3.20
CA LEU A 16 -7.75 -16.55 2.46
C LEU A 16 -8.13 -16.43 0.99
N LEU A 17 -8.47 -15.21 0.56
CA LEU A 17 -8.92 -14.91 -0.79
C LEU A 17 -7.84 -14.17 -1.58
N ALA A 18 -7.34 -14.78 -2.65
CA ALA A 18 -6.44 -14.13 -3.59
C ALA A 18 -7.23 -13.35 -4.66
N ARG A 19 -6.70 -12.20 -5.08
CA ARG A 19 -7.21 -11.43 -6.21
C ARG A 19 -6.09 -11.19 -7.22
N GLN A 20 -6.48 -11.07 -8.49
CA GLN A 20 -5.56 -10.63 -9.53
C GLN A 20 -5.26 -9.13 -9.37
N PRO A 21 -4.05 -8.66 -9.75
CA PRO A 21 -3.73 -7.25 -9.72
C PRO A 21 -4.71 -6.41 -10.54
N LEU A 22 -5.22 -5.32 -9.95
CA LEU A 22 -6.11 -4.39 -10.64
C LEU A 22 -5.38 -3.71 -11.81
N THR A 23 -6.08 -3.44 -12.91
CA THR A 23 -5.51 -2.76 -14.08
C THR A 23 -5.35 -1.25 -13.89
N SER A 24 -6.15 -0.63 -13.01
CA SER A 24 -6.06 0.78 -12.64
C SER A 24 -6.41 0.97 -11.17
N TRP A 25 -5.72 1.90 -10.50
CA TRP A 25 -5.98 2.27 -9.10
C TRP A 25 -6.53 3.68 -8.95
N SER A 26 -6.66 4.44 -10.05
CA SER A 26 -7.09 5.83 -10.00
C SER A 26 -8.20 6.13 -11.00
N LYS A 27 -9.06 7.07 -10.61
CA LYS A 27 -10.12 7.63 -11.44
C LYS A 27 -10.34 9.08 -11.07
N GLY A 28 -10.05 9.99 -11.99
CA GLY A 28 -10.02 11.42 -11.68
C GLY A 28 -9.02 11.71 -10.56
N ASN A 29 -9.47 12.43 -9.53
CA ASN A 29 -8.65 12.78 -8.37
C ASN A 29 -8.81 11.83 -7.18
N ILE A 30 -9.13 10.56 -7.47
CA ILE A 30 -9.27 9.50 -6.47
C ILE A 30 -8.22 8.43 -6.79
N VAL A 31 -7.58 7.92 -5.75
CA VAL A 31 -6.63 6.81 -5.85
C VAL A 31 -6.83 5.81 -4.71
N LEU A 32 -6.73 4.52 -5.04
CA LEU A 32 -6.73 3.41 -4.11
C LEU A 32 -5.30 3.14 -3.63
N ILE A 33 -5.14 2.83 -2.34
CA ILE A 33 -3.86 2.43 -1.72
C ILE A 33 -4.10 1.27 -0.74
N GLY A 34 -3.04 0.53 -0.40
CA GLY A 34 -3.15 -0.61 0.51
C GLY A 34 -4.10 -1.71 0.00
N ASP A 35 -4.80 -2.39 0.91
CA ASP A 35 -5.67 -3.53 0.57
C ASP A 35 -6.84 -3.15 -0.36
N ALA A 36 -7.23 -1.88 -0.42
CA ALA A 36 -8.22 -1.40 -1.39
C ALA A 36 -7.69 -1.47 -2.85
N ALA A 37 -6.37 -1.35 -3.04
CA ALA A 37 -5.73 -1.44 -4.36
C ALA A 37 -5.13 -2.82 -4.64
N HIS A 38 -4.57 -3.48 -3.62
CA HIS A 38 -3.72 -4.66 -3.80
C HIS A 38 -3.82 -5.65 -2.62
N PRO A 39 -4.99 -6.25 -2.38
CA PRO A 39 -5.13 -7.23 -1.31
C PRO A 39 -4.26 -8.46 -1.60
N MET A 40 -3.50 -8.90 -0.60
CA MET A 40 -2.52 -9.99 -0.72
C MET A 40 -2.75 -11.08 0.32
N LEU A 41 -2.42 -12.32 -0.03
CA LEU A 41 -2.34 -13.38 0.99
C LEU A 41 -1.14 -13.12 1.92
N PRO A 42 -1.21 -13.54 3.20
CA PRO A 42 -0.20 -13.22 4.20
C PRO A 42 1.13 -13.96 4.03
N PHE A 43 1.29 -14.79 3.00
CA PHE A 43 2.46 -15.67 2.82
C PHE A 43 3.80 -14.95 2.74
N GLY A 44 3.83 -13.69 2.29
CA GLY A 44 5.05 -12.88 2.21
C GLY A 44 5.18 -11.79 3.28
N GLY A 45 4.13 -11.57 4.09
CA GLY A 45 4.09 -10.44 5.05
C GLY A 45 4.26 -9.06 4.40
N GLN A 46 4.01 -8.92 3.10
CA GLN A 46 4.32 -7.69 2.36
C GLN A 46 3.16 -6.69 2.25
N GLY A 47 1.92 -7.06 2.61
CA GLY A 47 0.76 -6.18 2.45
C GLY A 47 0.94 -4.83 3.15
N VAL A 48 1.29 -4.85 4.44
CA VAL A 48 1.57 -3.64 5.23
C VAL A 48 2.75 -2.85 4.65
N ASN A 49 3.82 -3.52 4.24
CA ASN A 49 4.98 -2.85 3.66
C ASN A 49 4.61 -2.11 2.37
N GLN A 50 3.78 -2.71 1.51
CA GLN A 50 3.29 -2.05 0.29
C GLN A 50 2.37 -0.88 0.61
N ALA A 51 1.48 -0.99 1.60
CA ALA A 51 0.63 0.11 2.03
C ALA A 51 1.42 1.30 2.60
N ILE A 52 2.51 1.03 3.34
CA ILE A 52 3.42 2.06 3.85
C ILE A 52 4.18 2.73 2.69
N GLU A 53 4.75 1.93 1.77
CA GLU A 53 5.43 2.44 0.57
C GLU A 53 4.48 3.32 -0.28
N ASP A 54 3.20 2.96 -0.40
CA ASP A 54 2.18 3.75 -1.09
C ASP A 54 1.98 5.13 -0.46
N GLY A 55 1.77 5.18 0.86
CA GLY A 55 1.56 6.44 1.57
C GLY A 55 2.75 7.39 1.43
N ALA A 56 3.97 6.87 1.60
CA ALA A 56 5.19 7.65 1.46
C ALA A 56 5.38 8.14 0.01
N SER A 57 5.19 7.26 -0.97
CA SER A 57 5.31 7.60 -2.40
C SER A 57 4.30 8.66 -2.79
N LEU A 58 3.04 8.49 -2.38
CA LEU A 58 1.98 9.43 -2.69
C LEU A 58 2.29 10.82 -2.14
N GLY A 59 2.76 10.92 -0.89
CA GLY A 59 3.23 12.17 -0.30
C GLY A 59 4.35 12.82 -1.11
N LEU A 60 5.32 12.03 -1.57
CA LEU A 60 6.42 12.52 -2.40
C LEU A 60 5.93 13.05 -3.75
N PHE A 61 5.08 12.31 -4.47
CA PHE A 61 4.53 12.73 -5.76
C PHE A 61 3.65 13.98 -5.64
N MET A 62 2.93 14.12 -4.53
CA MET A 62 2.14 15.32 -4.26
C MET A 62 3.00 16.54 -3.98
N ARG A 63 4.17 16.37 -3.37
CA ARG A 63 5.04 17.48 -2.96
C ARG A 63 6.09 17.87 -4.00
N VAL A 64 6.72 16.92 -4.70
CA VAL A 64 7.88 17.22 -5.57
C VAL A 64 7.45 17.81 -6.90
N ILE A 65 6.25 17.48 -7.39
CA ILE A 65 5.80 17.86 -8.73
C ILE A 65 4.79 19.02 -8.69
N GLU A 66 5.14 20.13 -8.03
CA GLU A 66 4.25 21.26 -7.77
C GLU A 66 3.68 21.93 -9.02
N SER A 67 4.36 21.83 -10.16
CA SER A 67 4.01 22.50 -11.41
C SER A 67 2.92 21.81 -12.25
N ILE A 68 2.45 20.61 -11.85
CA ILE A 68 1.45 19.84 -12.63
C ILE A 68 0.15 19.62 -11.86
N THR A 69 -0.93 19.29 -12.58
CA THR A 69 -2.24 19.01 -11.97
C THR A 69 -2.20 17.77 -11.06
N VAL A 70 -3.06 17.72 -10.03
CA VAL A 70 -3.19 16.57 -9.11
C VAL A 70 -3.40 15.26 -9.87
N LEU A 71 -4.27 15.27 -10.88
CA LEU A 71 -4.50 14.13 -11.77
C LEU A 71 -3.21 13.55 -12.36
N LYS A 72 -2.32 14.41 -12.89
CA LYS A 72 -1.05 13.95 -13.48
C LYS A 72 -0.09 13.41 -12.41
N ARG A 73 -0.11 13.96 -11.19
CA ARG A 73 0.68 13.42 -10.06
C ARG A 73 0.20 12.04 -9.66
N LEU A 74 -1.12 11.84 -9.58
CA LEU A 74 -1.72 10.53 -9.31
C LEU A 74 -1.39 9.50 -10.38
N GLN A 75 -1.45 9.90 -11.66
CA GLN A 75 -1.06 9.02 -12.76
C GLN A 75 0.41 8.61 -12.66
N ALA A 76 1.31 9.55 -12.35
CA ALA A 76 2.72 9.25 -12.16
C ALA A 76 2.97 8.32 -10.96
N TYR A 77 2.28 8.57 -9.84
CA TYR A 77 2.29 7.70 -8.66
C TYR A 77 1.85 6.27 -9.00
N VAL A 78 0.71 6.10 -9.68
CA VAL A 78 0.19 4.78 -10.04
C VAL A 78 1.15 4.08 -10.99
N GLN A 79 1.66 4.76 -12.02
CA GLN A 79 2.64 4.19 -12.95
C GLN A 79 3.91 3.71 -12.24
N PHE A 80 4.36 4.46 -11.23
CA PHE A 80 5.53 4.12 -10.43
C PHE A 80 5.30 2.91 -9.52
N ARG A 81 4.14 2.84 -8.84
CA ARG A 81 3.85 1.78 -7.85
C ARG A 81 3.32 0.49 -8.45
N HIS A 82 2.56 0.57 -9.54
CA HIS A 82 1.73 -0.53 -10.04
C HIS A 82 2.53 -1.81 -10.32
N ARG A 83 3.65 -1.71 -11.04
CA ARG A 83 4.47 -2.88 -11.39
C ARG A 83 5.02 -3.60 -10.17
N ARG A 84 5.61 -2.84 -9.23
CA ARG A 84 6.22 -3.37 -8.01
C ARG A 84 5.18 -4.12 -7.18
N VAL A 85 4.04 -3.48 -6.93
CA VAL A 85 2.95 -4.04 -6.12
C VAL A 85 2.32 -5.24 -6.80
N ALA A 86 2.01 -5.16 -8.10
CA ALA A 86 1.42 -6.26 -8.85
C ALA A 86 2.32 -7.50 -8.82
N ARG A 87 3.65 -7.30 -8.93
CA ARG A 87 4.62 -8.39 -8.79
C ARG A 87 4.56 -9.03 -7.40
N THR A 88 4.57 -8.23 -6.35
CA THR A 88 4.49 -8.70 -4.97
C THR A 88 3.16 -9.42 -4.70
N GLN A 89 2.05 -8.91 -5.24
CA GLN A 89 0.72 -9.52 -5.12
C GLN A 89 0.68 -10.90 -5.78
N LEU A 90 1.24 -11.04 -6.98
CA LEU A 90 1.30 -12.31 -7.69
C LEU A 90 2.17 -13.33 -6.95
N LEU A 91 3.32 -12.91 -6.42
CA LEU A 91 4.17 -13.78 -5.61
C LEU A 91 3.46 -14.22 -4.32
N ALA A 92 2.69 -13.33 -3.69
CA ALA A 92 1.87 -13.66 -2.53
C ALA A 92 0.66 -14.55 -2.88
N SER A 93 0.21 -14.58 -4.13
CA SER A 93 -0.97 -15.38 -4.53
C SER A 93 -0.74 -16.90 -4.49
N VAL A 94 0.53 -17.34 -4.40
CA VAL A 94 0.91 -18.74 -4.34
C VAL A 94 1.55 -19.08 -2.99
N ARG A 95 1.43 -20.35 -2.58
CA ARG A 95 2.08 -20.82 -1.37
C ARG A 95 3.60 -20.79 -1.54
N PRO A 96 4.37 -20.48 -0.48
CA PRO A 96 5.83 -20.55 -0.52
C PRO A 96 6.30 -21.92 -1.06
N GLY A 97 7.27 -21.89 -1.98
CA GLY A 97 7.76 -23.06 -2.72
C GLY A 97 7.03 -23.36 -4.04
N ASN A 98 5.98 -22.61 -4.38
CA ASN A 98 5.23 -22.74 -5.64
C ASN A 98 5.36 -21.51 -6.55
N GLU A 99 6.37 -20.67 -6.33
CA GLU A 99 6.59 -19.41 -7.06
C GLU A 99 6.76 -19.63 -8.57
N GLY A 100 7.20 -20.83 -8.97
CA GLY A 100 7.28 -21.24 -10.37
C GLY A 100 5.96 -21.11 -11.15
N GLN A 101 4.81 -21.18 -10.48
CA GLN A 101 3.49 -21.07 -11.11
C GLN A 101 3.16 -19.66 -11.61
N VAL A 102 3.79 -18.63 -11.03
CA VAL A 102 3.55 -17.22 -11.36
C VAL A 102 4.76 -16.55 -12.01
N ILE A 103 5.85 -17.29 -12.20
CA ILE A 103 7.15 -16.75 -12.65
C ILE A 103 7.03 -16.00 -13.98
N ASP A 104 6.24 -16.51 -14.93
CA ASP A 104 6.10 -15.91 -16.25
C ASP A 104 5.31 -14.59 -16.20
N GLN A 105 4.30 -14.51 -15.34
CA GLN A 105 3.57 -13.26 -15.10
C GLN A 105 4.46 -12.23 -14.39
N VAL A 106 5.26 -12.68 -13.41
CA VAL A 106 6.22 -11.84 -12.68
C VAL A 106 7.29 -11.27 -13.60
N LYS A 107 7.77 -12.03 -14.60
CA LYS A 107 8.75 -11.56 -15.58
C LYS A 107 8.26 -10.35 -16.38
N LEU A 108 6.96 -10.28 -16.69
CA LEU A 108 6.35 -9.15 -17.40
C LEU A 108 6.32 -7.86 -16.57
N LEU A 109 6.42 -7.99 -15.25
CA LEU A 109 6.36 -6.89 -14.30
C LEU A 109 7.74 -6.45 -13.81
N ILE A 110 8.81 -6.99 -14.39
CA ILE A 110 10.17 -6.56 -14.06
C ILE A 110 10.33 -5.10 -14.48
N GLU A 111 10.65 -4.28 -13.49
CA GLU A 111 10.93 -2.87 -13.66
C GLU A 111 12.30 -2.71 -14.35
N PRO A 112 12.49 -1.69 -15.22
CA PRO A 112 13.84 -1.24 -15.55
C PRO A 112 14.56 -0.90 -14.24
N ARG A 113 15.89 -1.05 -14.17
CA ARG A 113 16.65 -0.73 -12.95
C ARG A 113 16.35 0.70 -12.49
N VAL A 114 15.44 0.84 -11.55
CA VAL A 114 15.27 2.02 -10.71
C VAL A 114 16.28 1.85 -9.59
N ASP A 115 16.97 2.93 -9.22
CA ASP A 115 17.78 2.93 -8.01
C ASP A 115 16.84 2.78 -6.81
N HIS A 116 16.60 1.53 -6.42
CA HIS A 116 15.77 1.20 -5.27
C HIS A 116 16.32 1.81 -3.98
N ASP A 117 17.63 2.06 -3.91
CA ASP A 117 18.26 2.70 -2.75
C ASP A 117 17.82 4.16 -2.65
N LEU A 118 17.73 4.88 -3.78
CA LEU A 118 17.17 6.23 -3.83
C LEU A 118 15.70 6.27 -3.38
N PHE A 119 14.88 5.31 -3.85
CA PHE A 119 13.48 5.23 -3.45
C PHE A 119 13.32 4.92 -1.96
N LEU A 120 14.03 3.91 -1.46
CA LEU A 120 13.98 3.52 -0.04
C LEU A 120 14.51 4.64 0.86
N ARG A 121 15.55 5.38 0.44
CA ARG A 121 16.04 6.57 1.15
C ARG A 121 15.01 7.69 1.17
N ALA A 122 14.33 7.95 0.05
CA ALA A 122 13.26 8.96 -0.01
C ALA A 122 12.08 8.60 0.91
N VAL A 123 11.66 7.32 0.86
CA VAL A 123 10.59 6.78 1.70
C VAL A 123 10.99 6.80 3.18
N ALA A 124 12.20 6.38 3.53
CA ALA A 124 12.73 6.45 4.89
C ALA A 124 12.82 7.90 5.39
N ALA A 125 13.28 8.84 4.54
CA ALA A 125 13.31 10.26 4.86
C ALA A 125 11.91 10.82 5.15
N CYS A 126 10.88 10.37 4.43
CA CYS A 126 9.48 10.74 4.70
C CYS A 126 8.91 10.11 5.99
N MET A 127 9.44 8.97 6.42
CA MET A 127 9.03 8.31 7.67
C MET A 127 9.77 8.81 8.90
N THR A 128 10.95 9.41 8.74
CA THR A 128 11.69 10.05 9.83
C THR A 128 11.37 11.54 9.91
N ASP A 129 11.35 12.09 11.12
CA ASP A 129 11.13 13.52 11.42
C ASP A 129 12.22 14.47 10.84
N SER A 130 13.17 13.91 10.10
CA SER A 130 14.32 14.55 9.45
C SER A 130 13.96 15.33 8.18
N PHE A 131 12.70 15.26 7.72
CA PHE A 131 12.23 16.12 6.63
C PHE A 131 12.09 17.56 7.13
N PRO A 132 12.61 18.59 6.42
CA PRO A 132 12.57 19.96 6.91
C PRO A 132 11.14 20.42 7.28
N LYS A 133 10.93 20.73 8.57
CA LYS A 133 9.67 21.28 9.14
C LYS A 133 9.29 22.64 8.54
N SER A 134 10.20 23.27 7.78
CA SER A 134 10.01 24.57 7.10
C SER A 134 9.06 24.54 5.90
N LEU A 135 8.54 23.37 5.52
CA LEU A 135 7.69 23.17 4.33
C LEU A 135 6.26 22.68 4.67
N GLY A 136 5.74 23.04 5.85
CA GLY A 136 4.30 23.26 6.07
C GLY A 136 3.34 22.05 6.06
N PHE A 137 3.83 20.81 6.02
CA PHE A 137 2.97 19.63 6.07
C PHE A 137 3.48 18.60 7.09
N GLY A 138 2.77 18.45 8.21
CA GLY A 138 3.06 17.46 9.24
C GLY A 138 2.47 16.10 8.85
N PHE A 139 3.33 15.16 8.47
CA PHE A 139 2.95 13.77 8.23
C PHE A 139 3.12 12.99 9.55
N PHE A 140 2.04 12.86 10.32
CA PHE A 140 2.02 12.03 11.52
C PHE A 140 1.73 10.59 11.11
N ILE A 141 2.78 9.77 10.90
CA ILE A 141 2.63 8.33 10.98
C ILE A 141 2.70 7.94 12.46
N LEU A 142 1.54 7.49 12.98
CA LEU A 142 1.32 6.76 14.23
C LEU A 142 1.75 7.45 15.54
N SER A 143 0.79 8.16 16.14
CA SER A 143 0.62 8.11 17.60
C SER A 143 -0.64 7.31 17.91
N SER A 144 -0.54 6.41 18.88
CA SER A 144 -1.48 5.36 19.29
C SER A 144 -2.85 5.84 19.83
N ARG A 145 -3.40 6.93 19.30
CA ARG A 145 -4.68 7.51 19.73
C ARG A 145 -5.59 8.06 18.61
N ALA A 146 -5.34 7.79 17.34
CA ALA A 146 -6.14 8.38 16.27
C ALA A 146 -7.29 7.48 15.79
N ASN A 147 -8.47 7.67 16.39
CA ASN A 147 -9.77 7.19 15.89
C ASN A 147 -10.37 8.14 14.82
N THR A 148 -9.56 8.89 14.08
CA THR A 148 -10.06 9.94 13.19
C THR A 148 -9.37 9.93 11.83
N MET A 149 -10.22 9.72 10.81
CA MET A 149 -9.99 9.97 9.39
C MET A 149 -9.46 11.41 9.20
N SER A 150 -8.22 11.58 8.74
CA SER A 150 -7.70 12.91 8.37
C SER A 150 -8.07 13.23 6.93
N CYS A 151 -9.21 13.87 6.73
CA CYS A 151 -9.61 14.48 5.45
C CYS A 151 -8.79 15.76 5.21
N MET A 152 -7.89 15.75 4.22
CA MET A 152 -7.15 16.95 3.81
C MET A 152 -8.09 17.89 3.04
N LYS A 153 -8.66 18.90 3.71
CA LYS A 153 -9.45 19.95 3.06
C LYS A 153 -8.53 21.05 2.51
N ARG A 154 -8.22 20.96 1.22
CA ARG A 154 -8.19 22.06 0.24
C ARG A 154 -8.14 21.44 -1.17
N ASN A 155 -9.32 21.31 -1.78
CA ASN A 155 -9.64 20.89 -3.15
C ASN A 155 -8.87 19.71 -3.76
N GLU A 156 -9.54 18.55 -3.70
CA GLU A 156 -9.49 17.44 -4.69
C GLU A 156 -8.47 16.29 -4.46
N LEU A 157 -8.46 15.66 -3.28
CA LEU A 157 -7.92 14.29 -3.16
C LEU A 157 -8.73 13.49 -2.13
N LEU A 158 -9.38 12.41 -2.58
CA LEU A 158 -10.00 11.43 -1.68
C LEU A 158 -9.09 10.21 -1.60
N LEU A 159 -8.59 9.94 -0.40
CA LEU A 159 -7.83 8.73 -0.08
C LEU A 159 -8.78 7.74 0.58
N VAL A 160 -8.93 6.56 -0.03
CA VAL A 160 -9.68 5.45 0.57
C VAL A 160 -8.66 4.47 1.14
N TRP A 161 -8.69 4.31 2.46
CA TRP A 161 -7.96 3.27 3.17
C TRP A 161 -8.98 2.49 3.98
N GLU A 162 -9.21 1.25 3.60
CA GLU A 162 -10.11 0.34 4.31
C GLU A 162 -9.24 -0.57 5.17
N LEU A 163 -9.26 -0.33 6.48
CA LEU A 163 -9.01 -1.40 7.45
C LEU A 163 -10.36 -2.00 7.73
N ASP A 164 -10.61 -3.21 7.24
CA ASP A 164 -11.85 -3.91 7.54
C ASP A 164 -12.09 -3.95 9.05
N GLY A 165 -13.25 -3.41 9.43
CA GLY A 165 -13.78 -3.35 10.79
C GLY A 165 -15.25 -2.93 10.72
N PHE A 166 -16.04 -3.64 9.91
CA PHE A 166 -17.49 -3.47 9.86
C PHE A 166 -18.14 -4.08 11.11
N GLU A 167 -19.18 -3.39 11.59
CA GLU A 167 -19.75 -3.39 12.93
C GLU A 167 -20.44 -4.69 13.36
N CYS A 168 -20.45 -4.99 14.67
CA CYS A 168 -21.54 -5.74 15.30
C CYS A 168 -22.43 -4.74 16.06
N GLY A 169 -23.70 -4.69 15.66
CA GLY A 169 -24.79 -4.25 16.54
C GLY A 169 -25.11 -5.28 17.61
#